data_AF-A0A1E5QNB9-F1
#
_entry.id   AF-A0A1E5QNB9-F1
#
_cell.length_a   1.000
_cell.length_b   1.000
_cell.length_c   1.000
_cell.angle_alpha   90.00
_cell.angle_beta   90.00
_cell.angle_gamma   90.00
#
_symmetry.space_group_name_H-M   'P 1'
#
loop_
_entity.id
_entity.type
_entity.pdbx_description
1 polymer ?
#
loop_
_entity_poly.entity_id
_entity_poly.type
_entity_poly.pdbx_seq_one_letter_code
_entity_poly.pdbx_strand_id
1 'polypeptide(L)'
;MPHLTLSSTGKRLTSLVCAVGLSLSGTAAEALTFTFNAAPGTPSSVVNGFAAAGDIWSAVLADDVTVNINISFTNLGDGILGGTVARRYPVSYNLVRALMYGDITSIDDWVAFSNLLPEPYFNMLINQTSNSRGGSPEIPYLDINGSNNNTQVHLTGANAKALGLAAYLPVNHVDATIQFSNLFNWDFDRSNGIDPLAFDFIGVAAHEIGHALGFVSGVDLLDSVAGILGPILPDNFYRATVMDLFRFSEESAARSRQIGAPVIDFTASPTPKYFSMNAGRTLLSPFSTGTYLGDGEQASHWQDNLGIGMMDPTIDYGELLQITANDLKVFDVIGWDLVANNSSRRSPVNLALAASPFKSEPVPEPSLALGLMALGLGFSIANRLKGRRYR
;
A
#
# COMPACT_ATOMS: atom_id res chain seq x y z
N MET A 1 -37.63 -78.33 -45.18
CA MET A 1 -38.78 -77.65 -45.82
C MET A 1 -39.84 -77.40 -44.74
N PRO A 2 -40.56 -76.26 -44.69
CA PRO A 2 -40.39 -74.93 -45.27
C PRO A 2 -39.84 -73.91 -44.21
N HIS A 3 -39.06 -72.90 -44.57
CA HIS A 3 -39.43 -71.54 -45.04
C HIS A 3 -40.31 -70.72 -44.07
N LEU A 4 -39.73 -69.65 -43.50
CA LEU A 4 -40.26 -68.28 -43.61
C LEU A 4 -39.20 -67.25 -43.18
N THR A 5 -38.84 -66.41 -44.15
CA THR A 5 -37.96 -65.23 -44.11
C THR A 5 -38.79 -63.96 -43.98
N LEU A 6 -38.27 -62.93 -43.29
CA LEU A 6 -38.37 -61.47 -43.60
C LEU A 6 -37.63 -60.71 -42.47
N SER A 7 -36.43 -60.19 -42.70
CA SER A 7 -36.11 -58.84 -43.22
C SER A 7 -36.49 -57.69 -42.28
N SER A 8 -35.48 -57.01 -41.72
CA SER A 8 -35.38 -55.54 -41.83
C SER A 8 -33.97 -55.03 -41.47
N THR A 9 -33.38 -54.37 -42.46
CA THR A 9 -32.26 -53.41 -42.45
C THR A 9 -32.05 -52.55 -41.20
N GLY A 10 -30.79 -52.42 -40.77
CA GLY A 10 -30.31 -51.37 -39.85
C GLY A 10 -28.91 -50.89 -40.27
N LYS A 11 -28.81 -49.60 -40.60
CA LYS A 11 -27.67 -48.90 -41.22
C LYS A 11 -26.44 -48.84 -40.29
N ARG A 12 -25.25 -49.04 -40.86
CA ARG A 12 -23.96 -48.74 -40.20
C ARG A 12 -23.77 -47.21 -40.17
N LEU A 13 -23.60 -46.64 -38.98
CA LEU A 13 -23.10 -45.27 -38.80
C LEU A 13 -21.60 -45.34 -38.48
N THR A 14 -20.78 -44.81 -39.37
CA THR A 14 -19.34 -44.59 -39.18
C THR A 14 -19.17 -43.29 -38.40
N SER A 15 -18.68 -43.35 -37.16
CA SER A 15 -18.34 -42.16 -36.37
C SER A 15 -17.01 -41.57 -36.84
N LEU A 16 -17.08 -40.36 -37.39
CA LEU A 16 -15.94 -39.52 -37.70
C LEU A 16 -15.52 -38.79 -36.42
N VAL A 17 -14.35 -39.14 -35.86
CA VAL A 17 -13.76 -38.42 -34.72
C VAL A 17 -13.01 -37.21 -35.26
N CYS A 18 -13.60 -36.02 -35.14
CA CYS A 18 -12.87 -34.76 -35.28
C CYS A 18 -12.06 -34.54 -34.00
N ALA A 19 -10.74 -34.71 -34.07
CA ALA A 19 -9.82 -34.23 -33.05
C ALA A 19 -9.76 -32.69 -33.15
N VAL A 20 -10.47 -32.01 -32.26
CA VAL A 20 -10.25 -30.57 -32.01
C VAL A 20 -8.97 -30.47 -31.20
N GLY A 21 -7.88 -30.05 -31.84
CA GLY A 21 -6.69 -29.62 -31.14
C GLY A 21 -7.02 -28.34 -30.36
N LEU A 22 -7.17 -28.45 -29.04
CA LEU A 22 -7.11 -27.28 -28.16
C LEU A 22 -5.68 -26.75 -28.23
N SER A 23 -5.48 -25.69 -29.02
CA SER A 23 -4.38 -24.78 -28.79
C SER A 23 -4.66 -24.07 -27.46
N LEU A 24 -4.03 -24.55 -26.38
CA LEU A 24 -3.85 -23.76 -25.17
C LEU A 24 -2.92 -22.61 -25.53
N SER A 25 -3.50 -21.52 -26.03
CA SER A 25 -2.85 -20.21 -26.03
C SER A 25 -2.68 -19.83 -24.57
N GLY A 26 -1.53 -20.15 -23.98
CA GLY A 26 -1.14 -19.57 -22.70
C GLY A 26 -1.01 -18.07 -22.91
N THR A 27 -2.03 -17.32 -22.51
CA THR A 27 -1.87 -15.88 -22.30
C THR A 27 -0.82 -15.75 -21.21
N ALA A 28 0.30 -15.10 -21.52
CA ALA A 28 1.26 -14.68 -20.50
C ALA A 28 0.47 -14.00 -19.37
N ALA A 29 0.76 -14.37 -18.12
CA ALA A 29 0.06 -13.84 -16.96
C ALA A 29 0.11 -12.31 -16.98
N GLU A 30 -1.05 -11.68 -16.78
CA GLU A 30 -1.16 -10.29 -16.37
C GLU A 30 -0.25 -10.11 -15.14
N ALA A 31 0.77 -9.26 -15.27
CA ALA A 31 1.83 -9.13 -14.28
C ALA A 31 2.17 -7.66 -14.07
N LEU A 32 2.28 -7.26 -12.81
CA LEU A 32 2.77 -5.96 -12.40
C LEU A 32 4.15 -5.72 -13.02
N THR A 33 4.33 -4.57 -13.66
CA THR A 33 5.62 -4.18 -14.24
C THR A 33 6.12 -2.86 -13.66
N PHE A 34 7.44 -2.67 -13.67
CA PHE A 34 8.07 -1.44 -13.19
C PHE A 34 8.91 -0.79 -14.29
N THR A 35 8.80 0.54 -14.40
CA THR A 35 9.72 1.36 -15.19
C THR A 35 10.52 2.25 -14.25
N PHE A 36 11.83 2.08 -14.23
CA PHE A 36 12.74 2.88 -13.41
C PHE A 36 13.44 3.96 -14.25
N ASN A 37 13.15 5.23 -13.95
CA ASN A 37 13.80 6.38 -14.56
C ASN A 37 14.98 6.83 -13.69
N ALA A 38 16.17 6.33 -14.00
CA ALA A 38 17.36 6.62 -13.22
C ALA A 38 17.91 8.03 -13.48
N ALA A 39 18.22 8.75 -12.40
CA ALA A 39 18.93 10.02 -12.47
C ALA A 39 20.30 9.85 -13.15
N PRO A 40 20.79 10.86 -13.91
CA PRO A 40 22.12 10.79 -14.53
C PRO A 40 23.23 10.45 -13.53
N GLY A 41 24.09 9.50 -13.88
CA GLY A 41 25.19 9.05 -13.02
C GLY A 41 24.83 7.97 -12.00
N THR A 42 23.57 7.51 -11.96
CA THR A 42 23.17 6.36 -11.13
C THR A 42 23.93 5.10 -11.58
N PRO A 43 24.65 4.40 -10.70
CA PRO A 43 25.39 3.19 -11.06
C PRO A 43 24.49 2.06 -11.58
N SER A 44 25.03 1.21 -12.47
CA SER A 44 24.26 0.07 -13.01
C SER A 44 23.87 -0.95 -11.93
N SER A 45 24.67 -1.13 -10.87
CA SER A 45 24.31 -1.99 -9.75
C SER A 45 23.05 -1.51 -9.02
N VAL A 46 22.90 -0.19 -8.87
CA VAL A 46 21.71 0.44 -8.28
C VAL A 46 20.49 0.23 -9.19
N VAL A 47 20.62 0.49 -10.49
CA VAL A 47 19.52 0.28 -11.46
C VAL A 47 19.08 -1.18 -11.48
N ASN A 48 20.03 -2.12 -11.52
CA ASN A 48 19.74 -3.55 -11.49
C ASN A 48 19.14 -3.99 -10.14
N GLY A 49 19.59 -3.40 -9.03
CA GLY A 49 19.03 -3.68 -7.71
C GLY A 49 17.58 -3.25 -7.58
N PHE A 50 17.22 -2.08 -8.12
CA PHE A 50 15.82 -1.64 -8.21
C PHE A 50 14.99 -2.54 -9.14
N ALA A 51 15.55 -2.97 -10.27
CA ALA A 51 14.87 -3.93 -11.15
C ALA A 51 14.57 -5.25 -10.41
N ALA A 52 15.56 -5.81 -9.71
CA ALA A 52 15.38 -7.02 -8.90
C ALA A 52 14.38 -6.82 -7.75
N ALA A 53 14.33 -5.63 -7.15
CA ALA A 53 13.33 -5.27 -6.15
C ALA A 53 11.91 -5.17 -6.73
N GLY A 54 11.77 -4.65 -7.94
CA GLY A 54 10.52 -4.69 -8.70
C GLY A 54 10.07 -6.13 -8.98
N ASP A 55 10.99 -7.01 -9.39
CA ASP A 55 10.71 -8.42 -9.66
C ASP A 55 10.18 -9.15 -8.42
N ILE A 56 10.59 -8.78 -7.21
CA ILE A 56 10.06 -9.34 -5.96
C ILE A 56 8.55 -9.06 -5.83
N TRP A 57 8.11 -7.83 -6.12
CA TRP A 57 6.68 -7.47 -6.10
C TRP A 57 5.92 -8.07 -7.28
N SER A 58 6.50 -8.03 -8.48
CA SER A 58 5.92 -8.64 -9.69
C SER A 58 5.73 -10.16 -9.57
N ALA A 59 6.48 -10.83 -8.70
CA ALA A 59 6.34 -12.26 -8.44
C ALA A 59 5.10 -12.61 -7.60
N VAL A 60 4.53 -11.64 -6.86
CA VAL A 60 3.46 -11.87 -5.88
C VAL A 60 2.19 -11.07 -6.17
N LEU A 61 2.27 -9.98 -6.93
CA LEU A 61 1.14 -9.14 -7.35
C LEU A 61 0.82 -9.35 -8.84
N ALA A 62 -0.47 -9.31 -9.18
CA ALA A 62 -0.98 -9.76 -10.46
C ALA A 62 -1.65 -8.68 -11.33
N ASP A 63 -1.79 -7.46 -10.83
CA ASP A 63 -2.36 -6.35 -11.58
C ASP A 63 -1.56 -6.04 -12.85
N ASP A 64 -2.22 -6.02 -14.01
CA ASP A 64 -1.62 -5.63 -15.31
C ASP A 64 -1.45 -4.11 -15.41
N VAL A 65 -0.53 -3.59 -14.62
CA VAL A 65 -0.22 -2.16 -14.59
C VAL A 65 1.29 -1.95 -14.59
N THR A 66 1.71 -0.82 -15.16
CA THR A 66 3.10 -0.36 -15.07
C THR A 66 3.23 0.74 -14.04
N VAL A 67 4.10 0.54 -13.04
CA VAL A 67 4.47 1.54 -12.03
C VAL A 67 5.76 2.25 -12.46
N ASN A 68 5.70 3.57 -12.58
CA ASN A 68 6.78 4.43 -13.05
C ASN A 68 7.45 5.11 -11.85
N ILE A 69 8.73 4.81 -11.62
CA ILE A 69 9.47 5.28 -10.45
C ILE A 69 10.73 6.03 -10.90
N ASN A 70 10.90 7.25 -10.41
CA ASN A 70 12.18 7.94 -10.54
C ASN A 70 13.14 7.46 -9.45
N ILE A 71 14.38 7.10 -9.80
CA ILE A 71 15.38 6.62 -8.84
C ILE A 71 16.64 7.48 -8.85
N SER A 72 17.23 7.70 -7.68
CA SER A 72 18.53 8.37 -7.54
C SER A 72 19.41 7.75 -6.46
N PHE A 73 20.73 7.98 -6.56
CA PHE A 73 21.72 7.50 -5.61
C PHE A 73 22.69 8.63 -5.24
N THR A 74 22.48 9.25 -4.09
CA THR A 74 23.13 10.51 -3.69
C THR A 74 23.40 10.54 -2.19
N ASN A 75 24.08 11.56 -1.68
CA ASN A 75 24.21 11.74 -0.24
C ASN A 75 22.89 12.30 0.33
N LEU A 76 22.25 11.54 1.25
CA LEU A 76 21.01 11.93 1.92
C LEU A 76 21.20 12.44 3.36
N GLY A 77 22.42 12.44 3.87
CA GLY A 77 22.75 12.72 5.27
C GLY A 77 22.90 11.46 6.12
N ASP A 78 23.28 11.67 7.37
CA ASP A 78 23.58 10.59 8.31
C ASP A 78 22.29 9.86 8.73
N GLY A 79 22.37 8.52 8.83
CA GLY A 79 21.28 7.68 9.33
C GLY A 79 20.14 7.38 8.35
N ILE A 80 20.14 7.96 7.15
CA ILE A 80 19.08 7.77 6.14
C ILE A 80 19.58 6.84 5.04
N LEU A 81 19.08 5.61 4.99
CA LEU A 81 19.46 4.63 3.98
C LEU A 81 18.84 4.94 2.63
N GLY A 82 17.55 5.26 2.63
CA GLY A 82 16.80 5.64 1.46
C GLY A 82 15.45 6.21 1.87
N GLY A 83 14.69 6.66 0.89
CA GLY A 83 13.31 7.05 1.13
C GLY A 83 12.50 7.26 -0.14
N THR A 84 11.19 7.15 0.03
CA THR A 84 10.17 7.21 -1.02
C THR A 84 9.23 8.38 -0.82
N VAL A 85 9.02 9.14 -1.89
CA VAL A 85 7.92 10.09 -2.00
C VAL A 85 6.95 9.57 -3.06
N ALA A 86 5.83 9.03 -2.59
CA ALA A 86 4.73 8.58 -3.45
C ALA A 86 3.82 9.77 -3.82
N ARG A 87 3.46 9.88 -5.11
CA ARG A 87 2.47 10.86 -5.58
C ARG A 87 1.09 10.39 -5.16
N ARG A 88 0.31 11.27 -4.53
CA ARG A 88 -1.02 10.94 -3.98
C ARG A 88 -2.14 11.73 -4.63
N TYR A 89 -3.32 11.12 -4.68
CA TYR A 89 -4.52 11.70 -5.27
C TYR A 89 -5.70 11.59 -4.31
N PRO A 90 -6.42 12.70 -4.04
CA PRO A 90 -7.68 12.64 -3.31
C PRO A 90 -8.76 12.03 -4.21
N VAL A 91 -9.33 10.92 -3.75
CA VAL A 91 -10.45 10.22 -4.38
C VAL A 91 -11.59 10.20 -3.39
N SER A 92 -12.84 10.42 -3.84
CA SER A 92 -13.97 10.37 -2.92
C SER A 92 -14.11 8.98 -2.31
N TYR A 93 -14.46 8.90 -1.02
CA TYR A 93 -14.62 7.62 -0.33
C TYR A 93 -15.64 6.71 -1.00
N ASN A 94 -16.75 7.28 -1.49
CA ASN A 94 -17.75 6.54 -2.25
C ASN A 94 -17.17 5.91 -3.53
N LEU A 95 -16.28 6.62 -4.22
CA LEU A 95 -15.58 6.08 -5.38
C LEU A 95 -14.61 4.97 -4.97
N VAL A 96 -13.77 5.20 -3.96
CA VAL A 96 -12.85 4.17 -3.44
C VAL A 96 -13.60 2.88 -3.09
N ARG A 97 -14.73 2.98 -2.38
CA ARG A 97 -15.58 1.82 -2.08
C ARG A 97 -16.10 1.12 -3.33
N ALA A 98 -16.53 1.86 -4.34
CA ALA A 98 -17.02 1.27 -5.59
C ALA A 98 -15.91 0.54 -6.35
N LEU A 99 -14.68 1.07 -6.33
CA LEU A 99 -13.51 0.42 -6.94
C LEU A 99 -13.14 -0.84 -6.18
N MET A 100 -13.01 -0.77 -4.85
CA MET A 100 -12.74 -1.94 -4.00
C MET A 100 -13.79 -3.04 -4.16
N TYR A 101 -15.06 -2.69 -4.39
CA TYR A 101 -16.09 -3.69 -4.70
C TYR A 101 -15.88 -4.38 -6.05
N GLY A 102 -15.46 -3.61 -7.06
CA GLY A 102 -15.14 -4.13 -8.39
C GLY A 102 -13.86 -4.97 -8.41
N ASP A 103 -13.01 -4.77 -7.41
CA ASP A 103 -11.67 -5.36 -7.25
C ASP A 103 -11.63 -6.54 -6.27
N ILE A 104 -12.78 -7.06 -5.83
CA ILE A 104 -12.80 -8.22 -4.91
C ILE A 104 -12.34 -9.47 -5.65
N THR A 105 -11.12 -9.94 -5.38
CA THR A 105 -10.57 -11.17 -5.92
C THR A 105 -10.28 -12.22 -4.86
N SER A 106 -10.27 -11.83 -3.58
CA SER A 106 -10.01 -12.70 -2.44
C SER A 106 -11.12 -12.71 -1.37
N ILE A 107 -11.00 -13.62 -0.39
CA ILE A 107 -11.86 -13.62 0.81
C ILE A 107 -11.49 -12.45 1.72
N ASP A 108 -10.21 -12.07 1.77
CA ASP A 108 -9.75 -10.95 2.59
C ASP A 108 -10.32 -9.63 2.05
N ASP A 109 -10.35 -9.43 0.72
CA ASP A 109 -11.03 -8.29 0.08
C ASP A 109 -12.50 -8.23 0.45
N TRP A 110 -13.19 -9.38 0.37
CA TRP A 110 -14.60 -9.45 0.71
C TRP A 110 -14.84 -9.08 2.17
N VAL A 111 -13.99 -9.57 3.09
CA VAL A 111 -14.07 -9.22 4.52
C VAL A 111 -13.80 -7.74 4.71
N ALA A 112 -12.73 -7.20 4.12
CA ALA A 112 -12.36 -5.78 4.21
C ALA A 112 -13.49 -4.88 3.70
N PHE A 113 -13.92 -5.08 2.45
CA PHE A 113 -14.99 -4.31 1.81
C PHE A 113 -16.30 -4.38 2.60
N SER A 114 -16.71 -5.57 3.03
CA SER A 114 -17.98 -5.77 3.74
C SER A 114 -18.04 -5.08 5.11
N ASN A 115 -16.89 -4.70 5.67
CA ASN A 115 -16.79 -4.00 6.94
C ASN A 115 -16.52 -2.49 6.79
N LEU A 116 -16.42 -1.97 5.56
CA LEU A 116 -16.39 -0.53 5.31
C LEU A 116 -17.77 0.10 5.54
N LEU A 117 -17.78 1.38 5.94
CA LEU A 117 -19.04 2.11 6.18
C LEU A 117 -19.81 2.29 4.86
N PRO A 118 -21.08 1.88 4.77
CA PRO A 118 -21.85 1.97 3.53
C PRO A 118 -22.34 3.38 3.16
N GLU A 119 -21.57 4.42 3.47
CA GLU A 119 -21.91 5.84 3.37
C GLU A 119 -20.93 6.60 2.46
N PRO A 120 -21.22 7.84 2.04
CA PRO A 120 -20.29 8.64 1.23
C PRO A 120 -19.10 9.22 2.01
N TYR A 121 -19.02 8.94 3.31
CA TYR A 121 -17.93 9.27 4.22
C TYR A 121 -17.61 8.06 5.11
N PHE A 122 -16.50 8.12 5.85
CA PHE A 122 -16.15 7.15 6.90
C PHE A 122 -16.04 7.83 8.27
N ASN A 123 -16.04 7.06 9.35
CA ASN A 123 -15.86 7.61 10.70
C ASN A 123 -14.41 7.42 11.15
N MET A 124 -13.86 8.40 11.85
CA MET A 124 -12.53 8.28 12.44
C MET A 124 -12.47 8.84 13.86
N LEU A 125 -11.58 8.29 14.69
CA LEU A 125 -11.01 9.05 15.79
C LEU A 125 -9.84 9.87 15.27
N ILE A 126 -9.79 11.15 15.64
CA ILE A 126 -8.70 12.07 15.30
C ILE A 126 -8.37 12.94 16.51
N ASN A 127 -7.13 13.39 16.60
CA ASN A 127 -6.63 14.34 17.57
C ASN A 127 -5.63 15.29 16.89
N GLN A 128 -4.99 16.16 17.66
CA GLN A 128 -3.95 17.08 17.24
C GLN A 128 -4.36 18.08 16.13
N THR A 129 -5.60 18.55 16.18
CA THR A 129 -6.15 19.52 15.24
C THR A 129 -6.49 20.83 15.93
N SER A 130 -6.36 21.94 15.20
CA SER A 130 -6.65 23.28 15.75
C SER A 130 -8.13 23.50 16.06
N ASN A 131 -9.01 22.69 15.46
CA ASN A 131 -10.44 22.69 15.71
C ASN A 131 -10.89 21.47 16.56
N SER A 132 -9.99 20.94 17.40
CA SER A 132 -10.31 19.81 18.28
C SER A 132 -11.56 20.06 19.10
N ARG A 133 -12.43 19.04 19.14
CA ARG A 133 -13.70 19.07 19.87
C ARG A 133 -13.61 18.38 21.23
N GLY A 134 -12.47 17.78 21.55
CA GLY A 134 -12.21 17.03 22.79
C GLY A 134 -11.85 17.91 24.00
N GLY A 135 -11.92 19.24 23.90
CA GLY A 135 -11.52 20.18 24.96
C GLY A 135 -10.01 20.44 25.04
N SER A 136 -9.18 19.48 24.62
CA SER A 136 -7.74 19.65 24.36
C SER A 136 -7.39 19.02 23.01
N PRO A 137 -6.39 19.54 22.26
CA PRO A 137 -5.97 18.95 20.99
C PRO A 137 -5.53 17.48 21.10
N GLU A 138 -4.92 17.08 22.21
CA GLU A 138 -4.37 15.73 22.38
C GLU A 138 -5.45 14.67 22.58
N ILE A 139 -6.63 15.07 23.06
CA ILE A 139 -7.75 14.16 23.37
C ILE A 139 -8.43 13.75 22.05
N PRO A 140 -8.44 12.45 21.71
CA PRO A 140 -9.16 11.95 20.56
C PRO A 140 -10.66 12.31 20.61
N TYR A 141 -11.19 12.75 19.48
CA TYR A 141 -12.62 12.95 19.31
C TYR A 141 -13.11 12.21 18.06
N LEU A 142 -14.39 11.86 18.09
CA LEU A 142 -15.07 11.23 16.97
C LEU A 142 -15.34 12.29 15.89
N ASP A 143 -14.77 12.08 14.72
CA ASP A 143 -15.05 12.88 13.53
C ASP A 143 -15.91 12.11 12.53
N ILE A 144 -17.12 12.65 12.32
CA ILE A 144 -18.22 12.08 11.52
C ILE A 144 -18.98 13.20 10.78
N ASN A 145 -18.30 14.32 10.53
CA ASN A 145 -18.95 15.56 10.10
C ASN A 145 -19.11 15.69 8.57
N GLY A 146 -18.60 14.73 7.77
CA GLY A 146 -18.68 14.76 6.31
C GLY A 146 -17.75 15.78 5.63
N SER A 147 -16.71 16.29 6.29
CA SER A 147 -15.70 17.14 5.65
C SER A 147 -14.71 16.35 4.77
N ASN A 148 -13.82 17.03 4.04
CA ASN A 148 -12.94 16.40 3.07
C ASN A 148 -12.04 15.32 3.69
N ASN A 149 -11.63 15.47 4.95
CA ASN A 149 -10.83 14.46 5.66
C ASN A 149 -11.53 13.10 5.84
N ASN A 150 -12.87 13.07 5.87
CA ASN A 150 -13.65 11.84 6.00
C ASN A 150 -14.53 11.52 4.77
N THR A 151 -14.55 12.38 3.74
CA THR A 151 -15.21 12.12 2.44
C THR A 151 -14.23 11.84 1.31
N GLN A 152 -12.93 12.04 1.52
CA GLN A 152 -11.87 11.75 0.56
C GLN A 152 -10.81 10.85 1.19
N VAL A 153 -10.22 9.99 0.36
CA VAL A 153 -9.14 9.09 0.70
C VAL A 153 -7.98 9.33 -0.28
N HIS A 154 -6.76 9.34 0.22
CA HIS A 154 -5.56 9.40 -0.61
C HIS A 154 -5.16 8.03 -1.12
N LEU A 155 -5.02 7.93 -2.44
CA LEU A 155 -4.40 6.79 -3.11
C LEU A 155 -3.02 7.22 -3.60
N THR A 156 -2.01 6.35 -3.49
CA THR A 156 -0.79 6.53 -4.30
C THR A 156 -1.14 6.38 -5.79
N GLY A 157 -0.31 6.92 -6.68
CA GLY A 157 -0.46 6.70 -8.13
C GLY A 157 -0.55 5.22 -8.48
N ALA A 158 0.27 4.39 -7.83
CA ALA A 158 0.27 2.95 -8.03
C ALA A 158 -1.02 2.28 -7.51
N ASN A 159 -1.51 2.59 -6.29
CA ASN A 159 -2.82 2.08 -5.83
C ASN A 159 -3.96 2.50 -6.77
N ALA A 160 -3.93 3.74 -7.27
CA ALA A 160 -4.95 4.20 -8.20
C ALA A 160 -4.94 3.35 -9.49
N LYS A 161 -3.76 2.98 -10.01
CA LYS A 161 -3.66 2.08 -11.16
C LYS A 161 -4.25 0.70 -10.89
N ALA A 162 -3.88 0.09 -9.76
CA ALA A 162 -4.36 -1.23 -9.36
C ALA A 162 -5.90 -1.25 -9.25
N LEU A 163 -6.48 -0.23 -8.60
CA LEU A 163 -7.93 -0.01 -8.52
C LEU A 163 -8.59 0.48 -9.85
N GLY A 164 -7.94 0.32 -11.00
CA GLY A 164 -8.52 0.58 -12.32
C GLY A 164 -8.58 2.06 -12.75
N LEU A 165 -7.88 2.97 -12.06
CA LEU A 165 -7.87 4.40 -12.36
C LEU A 165 -6.72 4.87 -13.26
N ALA A 166 -5.95 3.96 -13.85
CA ALA A 166 -4.78 4.28 -14.66
C ALA A 166 -5.07 5.31 -15.77
N ALA A 167 -6.21 5.18 -16.46
CA ALA A 167 -6.62 6.08 -17.55
C ALA A 167 -6.96 7.53 -17.10
N TYR A 168 -7.12 7.75 -15.80
CA TYR A 168 -7.47 9.07 -15.23
C TYR A 168 -6.26 9.80 -14.65
N LEU A 169 -5.08 9.17 -14.67
CA LEU A 169 -3.83 9.78 -14.26
C LEU A 169 -3.24 10.64 -15.39
N PRO A 170 -2.43 11.65 -15.07
CA PRO A 170 -1.78 12.49 -16.10
C PRO A 170 -0.93 11.69 -17.10
N VAL A 171 -0.80 12.18 -18.32
CA VAL A 171 0.15 11.60 -19.30
C VAL A 171 1.58 11.69 -18.74
N ASN A 172 2.40 10.66 -18.95
CA ASN A 172 3.75 10.51 -18.39
C ASN A 172 3.78 10.58 -16.85
N HIS A 173 2.73 10.05 -16.20
CA HIS A 173 2.65 10.00 -14.75
C HIS A 173 3.82 9.22 -14.14
N VAL A 174 4.49 9.85 -13.17
CA VAL A 174 5.43 9.21 -12.24
C VAL A 174 4.68 8.95 -10.94
N ASP A 175 4.66 7.68 -10.52
CA ASP A 175 3.96 7.21 -9.32
C ASP A 175 4.73 7.53 -8.04
N ALA A 176 6.07 7.43 -8.09
CA ALA A 176 6.92 7.71 -6.96
C ALA A 176 8.33 8.18 -7.36
N THR A 177 9.00 8.83 -6.43
CA THR A 177 10.45 9.06 -6.48
C THR A 177 11.10 8.38 -5.28
N ILE A 178 12.11 7.55 -5.55
CA ILE A 178 12.87 6.84 -4.53
C ILE A 178 14.33 7.30 -4.60
N GLN A 179 14.92 7.61 -3.45
CA GLN A 179 16.30 8.08 -3.37
C GLN A 179 17.06 7.22 -2.37
N PHE A 180 18.25 6.75 -2.74
CA PHE A 180 19.10 5.95 -1.86
C PHE A 180 20.39 6.68 -1.54
N SER A 181 20.90 6.46 -0.33
CA SER A 181 22.11 7.08 0.15
C SER A 181 23.36 6.37 -0.39
N ASN A 182 24.29 7.13 -0.95
CA ASN A 182 25.59 6.63 -1.39
C ASN A 182 26.65 6.58 -0.28
N LEU A 183 26.26 6.84 0.97
CA LEU A 183 27.15 6.84 2.13
C LEU A 183 27.32 5.48 2.81
N PHE A 184 26.47 4.51 2.49
CA PHE A 184 26.42 3.22 3.17
C PHE A 184 27.04 2.09 2.34
N ASN A 185 27.47 1.04 3.05
CA ASN A 185 27.89 -0.19 2.41
C ASN A 185 26.65 -1.02 2.04
N TRP A 186 26.51 -1.32 0.76
CA TRP A 186 25.34 -1.98 0.19
C TRP A 186 25.71 -3.33 -0.40
N ASP A 187 24.93 -4.35 -0.06
CA ASP A 187 24.96 -5.64 -0.75
C ASP A 187 23.92 -5.63 -1.87
N PHE A 188 24.37 -5.91 -3.09
CA PHE A 188 23.52 -5.95 -4.29
C PHE A 188 23.22 -7.39 -4.74
N ASP A 189 23.68 -8.42 -4.00
CA ASP A 189 23.49 -9.82 -4.35
C ASP A 189 22.95 -10.62 -3.16
N ARG A 190 21.67 -11.02 -3.23
CA ARG A 190 21.01 -11.80 -2.19
C ARG A 190 21.24 -13.31 -2.30
N SER A 191 21.91 -13.78 -3.36
CA SER A 191 21.99 -15.22 -3.69
C SER A 191 22.82 -16.05 -2.72
N ASN A 192 23.68 -15.40 -1.94
CA ASN A 192 24.60 -16.02 -0.97
C ASN A 192 24.37 -15.55 0.48
N GLY A 193 23.22 -14.94 0.75
CA GLY A 193 22.95 -14.22 2.00
C GLY A 193 23.18 -12.71 1.83
N ILE A 194 23.29 -11.98 2.94
CA ILE A 194 23.68 -10.56 2.96
C ILE A 194 25.00 -10.46 3.71
N ASP A 195 25.96 -9.70 3.17
CA ASP A 195 27.22 -9.42 3.84
C ASP A 195 26.95 -8.86 5.26
N PRO A 196 27.52 -9.47 6.32
CA PRO A 196 27.33 -9.03 7.71
C PRO A 196 27.71 -7.56 8.00
N LEU A 197 28.41 -6.88 7.09
CA LEU A 197 28.80 -5.47 7.19
C LEU A 197 28.14 -4.58 6.12
N ALA A 198 27.13 -5.08 5.41
CA ALA A 198 26.37 -4.31 4.42
C ALA A 198 24.86 -4.38 4.69
N PHE A 199 24.13 -3.45 4.09
CA PHE A 199 22.67 -3.48 4.06
C PHE A 199 22.18 -4.16 2.77
N ASP A 200 21.08 -4.92 2.85
CA ASP A 200 20.41 -5.53 1.71
C ASP A 200 19.82 -4.47 0.78
N PHE A 201 20.54 -4.07 -0.27
CA PHE A 201 20.07 -3.03 -1.19
C PHE A 201 18.73 -3.41 -1.84
N ILE A 202 18.61 -4.66 -2.30
CA ILE A 202 17.43 -5.14 -3.01
C ILE A 202 16.23 -5.22 -2.05
N GLY A 203 16.44 -5.70 -0.82
CA GLY A 203 15.43 -5.74 0.23
C GLY A 203 14.94 -4.33 0.62
N VAL A 204 15.88 -3.40 0.83
CA VAL A 204 15.53 -2.01 1.15
C VAL A 204 14.84 -1.34 -0.04
N ALA A 205 15.27 -1.60 -1.28
CA ALA A 205 14.58 -1.09 -2.47
C ALA A 205 13.16 -1.66 -2.61
N ALA A 206 12.95 -2.93 -2.25
CA ALA A 206 11.63 -3.54 -2.25
C ALA A 206 10.73 -2.94 -1.17
N HIS A 207 11.26 -2.65 0.02
CA HIS A 207 10.56 -1.91 1.07
C HIS A 207 10.08 -0.54 0.57
N GLU A 208 10.99 0.22 -0.05
CA GLU A 208 10.69 1.56 -0.57
C GLU A 208 9.66 1.51 -1.72
N ILE A 209 9.72 0.49 -2.58
CA ILE A 209 8.66 0.22 -3.55
C ILE A 209 7.32 -0.08 -2.86
N GLY A 210 7.31 -0.77 -1.72
CA GLY A 210 6.09 -1.01 -0.93
C GLY A 210 5.35 0.28 -0.53
N HIS A 211 6.08 1.34 -0.18
CA HIS A 211 5.48 2.66 0.02
C HIS A 211 4.90 3.27 -1.26
N ALA A 212 5.61 3.13 -2.40
CA ALA A 212 5.08 3.56 -3.68
C ALA A 212 3.78 2.83 -4.04
N LEU A 213 3.72 1.54 -3.72
CA LEU A 213 2.57 0.67 -3.95
C LEU A 213 1.40 0.94 -3.01
N GLY A 214 1.57 1.63 -1.88
CA GLY A 214 0.44 2.05 -1.04
C GLY A 214 0.52 1.77 0.44
N PHE A 215 1.63 1.19 0.91
CA PHE A 215 1.86 1.04 2.35
C PHE A 215 2.25 2.38 2.96
N VAL A 216 1.26 3.27 3.08
CA VAL A 216 1.41 4.67 3.47
C VAL A 216 0.25 5.06 4.36
N SER A 217 0.47 6.00 5.27
CA SER A 217 -0.51 6.52 6.22
C SER A 217 -0.53 8.05 6.18
N GLY A 218 -1.73 8.61 6.26
CA GLY A 218 -1.91 10.04 6.45
C GLY A 218 -1.53 10.50 7.87
N VAL A 219 -1.43 9.57 8.82
CA VAL A 219 -1.05 9.86 10.21
C VAL A 219 0.37 10.43 10.28
N ASP A 220 1.27 10.10 9.36
CA ASP A 220 2.63 10.70 9.33
C ASP A 220 2.60 12.21 9.17
N LEU A 221 1.67 12.75 8.37
CA LEU A 221 1.51 14.19 8.23
C LEU A 221 0.88 14.81 9.48
N LEU A 222 -0.08 14.12 10.10
CA LEU A 222 -0.68 14.56 11.36
C LEU A 222 0.37 14.62 12.48
N ASP A 223 1.10 13.52 12.67
CA ASP A 223 2.13 13.34 13.69
C ASP A 223 3.28 14.35 13.52
N SER A 224 3.81 14.50 12.31
CA SER A 224 4.90 15.45 12.04
C SER A 224 4.49 16.90 12.23
N VAL A 225 3.34 17.33 11.71
CA VAL A 225 2.88 18.70 11.90
C VAL A 225 2.63 18.98 13.38
N ALA A 226 1.90 18.08 14.06
CA ALA A 226 1.55 18.25 15.46
C ALA A 226 2.78 18.19 16.38
N GLY A 227 3.71 17.28 16.12
CA GLY A 227 4.91 17.10 16.92
C GLY A 227 5.94 18.22 16.77
N ILE A 228 6.02 18.84 15.58
CA ILE A 228 7.02 19.88 15.30
C ILE A 228 6.46 21.29 15.52
N LEU A 229 5.23 21.54 15.06
CA LEU A 229 4.62 22.86 15.06
C LEU A 229 3.50 23.02 16.10
N GLY A 230 3.08 21.93 16.72
CA GLY A 230 1.85 21.87 17.49
C GLY A 230 0.60 21.68 16.61
N PRO A 231 -0.58 21.51 17.23
CA PRO A 231 -1.85 21.25 16.54
C PRO A 231 -2.43 22.51 15.87
N ILE A 232 -1.72 23.02 14.87
CA ILE A 232 -2.03 24.32 14.22
C ILE A 232 -2.98 24.20 13.04
N LEU A 233 -3.11 23.03 12.42
CA LEU A 233 -3.96 22.81 11.25
C LEU A 233 -5.30 22.18 11.63
N PRO A 234 -6.40 22.51 10.92
CA PRO A 234 -7.70 21.90 11.18
C PRO A 234 -7.73 20.45 10.70
N ASP A 235 -8.64 19.65 11.25
CA ASP A 235 -8.88 18.25 10.84
C ASP A 235 -9.02 18.07 9.33
N ASN A 236 -9.73 18.98 8.67
CA ASN A 236 -9.99 18.98 7.24
C ASN A 236 -8.73 19.19 6.37
N PHE A 237 -7.56 19.42 6.95
CA PHE A 237 -6.28 19.42 6.23
C PHE A 237 -5.75 18.00 6.00
N TYR A 238 -5.96 17.11 6.95
CA TYR A 238 -5.42 15.76 6.92
C TYR A 238 -6.32 14.83 6.11
N ARG A 239 -5.74 13.82 5.47
CA ARG A 239 -6.46 12.84 4.66
C ARG A 239 -5.97 11.45 5.01
N ALA A 240 -6.91 10.57 5.31
CA ALA A 240 -6.64 9.15 5.41
C ALA A 240 -6.21 8.59 4.04
N THR A 241 -5.33 7.61 4.06
CA THR A 241 -4.99 6.77 2.91
C THR A 241 -5.91 5.54 2.86
N VAL A 242 -5.81 4.74 1.81
CA VAL A 242 -6.56 3.47 1.76
C VAL A 242 -6.16 2.54 2.90
N MET A 243 -4.87 2.47 3.26
CA MET A 243 -4.38 1.66 4.37
C MET A 243 -4.97 2.10 5.72
N ASP A 244 -5.16 3.41 5.93
CA ASP A 244 -5.75 3.95 7.16
C ASP A 244 -7.20 3.50 7.38
N LEU A 245 -7.92 3.09 6.31
CA LEU A 245 -9.26 2.51 6.44
C LEU A 245 -9.25 1.21 7.27
N PHE A 246 -8.08 0.60 7.43
CA PHE A 246 -7.85 -0.65 8.15
C PHE A 246 -6.99 -0.48 9.41
N ARG A 247 -6.73 0.77 9.82
CA ARG A 247 -5.99 1.11 11.04
C ARG A 247 -6.95 1.30 12.21
N PHE A 248 -6.80 0.50 13.25
CA PHE A 248 -7.66 0.51 14.44
C PHE A 248 -6.83 0.56 15.73
N SER A 249 -7.48 0.93 16.82
CA SER A 249 -7.00 0.74 18.19
C SER A 249 -8.08 0.09 19.04
N GLU A 250 -7.76 -0.23 20.30
CA GLU A 250 -8.77 -0.65 21.26
C GLU A 250 -9.87 0.42 21.43
N GLU A 251 -9.49 1.71 21.46
CA GLU A 251 -10.42 2.83 21.61
C GLU A 251 -11.32 2.98 20.39
N SER A 252 -10.77 2.93 19.17
CA SER A 252 -11.57 3.07 17.94
C SER A 252 -12.48 1.86 17.72
N ALA A 253 -12.03 0.64 18.08
CA ALA A 253 -12.86 -0.56 18.07
C ALA A 253 -13.97 -0.51 19.13
N ALA A 254 -13.67 0.02 20.33
CA ALA A 254 -14.68 0.26 21.36
C ALA A 254 -15.72 1.28 20.89
N ARG A 255 -15.28 2.37 20.26
CA ARG A 255 -16.18 3.35 19.65
C ARG A 255 -17.03 2.73 18.56
N SER A 256 -16.44 1.88 17.72
CA SER A 256 -17.16 1.17 16.65
C SER A 256 -18.31 0.34 17.21
N ARG A 257 -18.07 -0.40 18.30
CA ARG A 257 -19.11 -1.16 19.02
C ARG A 257 -20.17 -0.27 19.64
N GLN A 258 -19.76 0.88 20.20
CA GLN A 258 -20.66 1.83 20.85
C GLN A 258 -21.68 2.44 19.87
N ILE A 259 -21.22 2.82 18.67
CA ILE A 259 -22.07 3.50 17.68
C ILE A 259 -22.66 2.55 16.62
N GLY A 260 -22.24 1.28 16.60
CA GLY A 260 -22.72 0.28 15.64
C GLY A 260 -22.20 0.48 14.21
N ALA A 261 -21.10 1.19 14.02
CA ALA A 261 -20.50 1.53 12.74
C ALA A 261 -18.96 1.56 12.86
N PRO A 262 -18.18 1.16 11.84
CA PRO A 262 -16.71 1.19 11.90
C PRO A 262 -16.19 2.60 12.16
N VAL A 263 -15.18 2.71 13.02
CA VAL A 263 -14.43 3.93 13.35
C VAL A 263 -12.94 3.59 13.30
N ILE A 264 -12.25 4.13 12.30
CA ILE A 264 -10.80 3.96 12.17
C ILE A 264 -10.07 4.79 13.23
N ASP A 265 -8.81 4.48 13.49
CA ASP A 265 -7.95 5.29 14.34
C ASP A 265 -6.95 6.08 13.49
N PHE A 266 -7.23 7.38 13.34
CA PHE A 266 -6.38 8.35 12.65
C PHE A 266 -5.67 9.29 13.65
N THR A 267 -5.48 8.85 14.90
CA THR A 267 -4.82 9.66 15.93
C THR A 267 -3.30 9.57 15.86
N ALA A 268 -2.62 10.68 16.18
CA ALA A 268 -1.19 10.73 16.49
C ALA A 268 -1.01 10.65 18.02
N SER A 269 -0.56 9.50 18.51
CA SER A 269 -0.40 9.18 19.94
C SER A 269 0.44 7.91 20.12
N PRO A 270 1.01 7.63 21.30
CA PRO A 270 1.73 6.39 21.55
C PRO A 270 0.79 5.18 21.78
N THR A 271 -0.52 5.39 21.68
CA THR A 271 -1.51 4.32 21.90
C THR A 271 -1.41 3.28 20.78
N PRO A 272 -1.26 1.98 21.09
CA PRO A 272 -1.11 0.93 20.09
C PRO A 272 -2.16 0.97 18.98
N LYS A 273 -1.68 0.82 17.75
CA LYS A 273 -2.47 0.75 16.53
C LYS A 273 -2.24 -0.58 15.85
N TYR A 274 -3.24 -1.08 15.13
CA TYR A 274 -3.14 -2.37 14.46
C TYR A 274 -3.97 -2.42 13.19
N PHE A 275 -3.55 -3.33 12.30
CA PHE A 275 -4.25 -3.71 11.10
C PHE A 275 -5.46 -4.60 11.44
N SER A 276 -6.61 -4.25 10.89
CA SER A 276 -7.84 -5.02 11.01
C SER A 276 -8.74 -4.84 9.78
N MET A 277 -9.14 -5.95 9.16
CA MET A 277 -10.06 -5.97 8.01
C MET A 277 -11.53 -6.03 8.43
N ASN A 278 -11.80 -6.22 9.72
CA ASN A 278 -13.16 -6.48 10.23
C ASN A 278 -13.62 -5.45 11.27
N ALA A 279 -13.39 -4.17 10.96
CA ALA A 279 -13.80 -3.03 11.77
C ALA A 279 -13.24 -3.05 13.21
N GLY A 280 -11.97 -3.43 13.36
CA GLY A 280 -11.28 -3.45 14.65
C GLY A 280 -11.66 -4.62 15.56
N ARG A 281 -12.34 -5.66 15.04
CA ARG A 281 -12.72 -6.83 15.86
C ARG A 281 -11.55 -7.79 16.07
N THR A 282 -10.64 -7.87 15.11
CA THR A 282 -9.47 -8.75 15.15
C THR A 282 -8.22 -7.92 14.95
N LEU A 283 -7.27 -8.04 15.89
CA LEU A 283 -5.91 -7.54 15.74
C LEU A 283 -5.13 -8.55 14.89
N LEU A 284 -4.70 -8.13 13.69
CA LEU A 284 -3.91 -8.98 12.79
C LEU A 284 -2.41 -8.73 12.97
N SER A 285 -1.99 -7.47 12.93
CA SER A 285 -0.58 -7.07 13.12
C SER A 285 -0.51 -5.62 13.61
N PRO A 286 0.41 -5.27 14.51
CA PRO A 286 0.56 -3.91 15.01
C PRO A 286 1.26 -3.00 14.00
N PHE A 287 0.81 -1.74 13.93
CA PHE A 287 1.47 -0.69 13.18
C PHE A 287 2.32 0.19 14.11
N SER A 288 3.35 0.81 13.55
CA SER A 288 4.03 1.94 14.19
C SER A 288 3.07 3.11 14.40
N THR A 289 3.32 3.94 15.40
CA THR A 289 2.34 4.91 15.93
C THR A 289 2.68 6.37 15.66
N GLY A 290 3.89 6.66 15.16
CA GLY A 290 4.32 8.01 14.75
C GLY A 290 5.70 8.36 15.28
N THR A 291 6.47 9.11 14.50
CA THR A 291 7.85 9.50 14.84
C THR A 291 7.92 10.48 16.01
N TYR A 292 7.00 11.44 16.09
CA TYR A 292 7.11 12.56 17.02
C TYR A 292 6.23 12.39 18.26
N LEU A 293 5.01 11.90 18.09
CA LEU A 293 4.02 11.72 19.16
C LEU A 293 3.69 10.26 19.43
N GLY A 294 4.34 9.33 18.72
CA GLY A 294 4.14 7.90 18.82
C GLY A 294 5.34 7.15 19.43
N ASP A 295 5.69 6.03 18.81
CA ASP A 295 6.73 5.09 19.22
C ASP A 295 8.12 5.42 18.64
N GLY A 296 8.25 6.52 17.91
CA GLY A 296 9.50 6.94 17.29
C GLY A 296 9.60 6.54 15.82
N GLU A 297 8.67 5.72 15.31
CA GLU A 297 8.68 5.23 13.94
C GLU A 297 7.46 5.71 13.15
N GLN A 298 7.64 5.93 11.85
CA GLN A 298 6.60 6.47 10.98
C GLN A 298 5.37 5.53 10.95
N ALA A 299 4.17 6.10 11.02
CA ALA A 299 2.90 5.38 11.03
C ALA A 299 2.65 4.57 9.74
N SER A 300 3.38 4.88 8.66
CA SER A 300 3.48 4.09 7.42
C SER A 300 4.32 2.82 7.54
N HIS A 301 4.47 2.23 8.73
CA HIS A 301 5.24 1.01 8.95
C HIS A 301 4.54 0.02 9.86
N TRP A 302 4.95 -1.24 9.76
CA TRP A 302 4.75 -2.19 10.84
C TRP A 302 5.46 -1.73 12.10
N GLN A 303 4.97 -2.19 13.26
CA GLN A 303 5.70 -1.96 14.50
C GLN A 303 7.07 -2.64 14.46
N ASP A 304 8.09 -1.86 14.76
CA ASP A 304 9.51 -2.21 14.67
C ASP A 304 9.95 -3.41 15.56
N ASN A 305 10.93 -4.19 15.08
CA ASN A 305 11.57 -5.34 15.73
C ASN A 305 10.65 -6.53 16.07
N LEU A 306 9.54 -6.67 15.37
CA LEU A 306 8.63 -7.80 15.59
C LEU A 306 8.69 -8.85 14.47
N GLY A 307 9.50 -8.62 13.43
CA GLY A 307 9.60 -9.53 12.28
C GLY A 307 8.27 -9.71 11.56
N ILE A 308 7.45 -8.66 11.52
CA ILE A 308 6.08 -8.71 11.01
C ILE A 308 6.07 -8.86 9.50
N GLY A 309 6.96 -8.14 8.82
CA GLY A 309 6.95 -8.01 7.38
C GLY A 309 8.07 -7.14 6.84
N MET A 310 8.15 -7.04 5.51
CA MET A 310 9.12 -6.21 4.79
C MET A 310 8.99 -4.72 5.14
N MET A 311 7.80 -4.26 5.50
CA MET A 311 7.52 -2.86 5.85
C MET A 311 7.92 -2.50 7.31
N ASP A 312 8.97 -3.13 7.84
CA ASP A 312 9.61 -2.76 9.11
C ASP A 312 10.41 -1.46 8.93
N PRO A 313 10.30 -0.47 9.85
CA PRO A 313 10.92 0.85 9.67
C PRO A 313 12.44 0.85 9.82
N THR A 314 13.03 -0.23 10.37
CA THR A 314 14.48 -0.32 10.55
C THR A 314 15.08 -1.59 9.95
N ILE A 315 16.37 -1.51 9.62
CA ILE A 315 17.15 -2.66 9.17
C ILE A 315 18.56 -2.65 9.82
N ASP A 316 19.05 -3.84 10.18
CA ASP A 316 20.41 -4.08 10.67
C ASP A 316 21.36 -4.53 9.53
N TYR A 317 22.68 -4.41 9.75
CA TYR A 317 23.67 -4.99 8.84
C TYR A 317 23.53 -6.52 8.75
N GLY A 318 23.68 -7.08 7.55
CA GLY A 318 23.55 -8.52 7.30
C GLY A 318 22.12 -9.05 7.35
N GLU A 319 21.12 -8.19 7.53
CA GLU A 319 19.71 -8.57 7.58
C GLU A 319 19.12 -8.73 6.18
N LEU A 320 18.36 -9.80 5.98
CA LEU A 320 17.66 -10.11 4.75
C LEU A 320 16.18 -9.72 4.88
N LEU A 321 15.74 -8.64 4.23
CA LEU A 321 14.34 -8.22 4.28
C LEU A 321 13.46 -9.09 3.37
N GLN A 322 12.33 -9.58 3.90
CA GLN A 322 11.45 -10.51 3.17
C GLN A 322 9.99 -10.09 3.27
N ILE A 323 9.27 -10.25 2.16
CA ILE A 323 7.81 -10.15 2.13
C ILE A 323 7.24 -11.32 2.94
N THR A 324 6.28 -11.02 3.80
CA THR A 324 5.54 -11.99 4.60
C THR A 324 4.06 -12.02 4.21
N ALA A 325 3.32 -12.96 4.78
CA ALA A 325 1.87 -13.00 4.62
C ALA A 325 1.15 -11.76 5.19
N ASN A 326 1.74 -11.06 6.17
CA ASN A 326 1.15 -9.83 6.72
C ASN A 326 1.23 -8.69 5.71
N ASP A 327 2.37 -8.54 5.03
CA ASP A 327 2.53 -7.56 3.96
C ASP A 327 1.51 -7.83 2.85
N LEU A 328 1.49 -9.05 2.32
CA LEU A 328 0.59 -9.43 1.23
C LEU A 328 -0.89 -9.20 1.58
N LYS A 329 -1.29 -9.46 2.82
CA LYS A 329 -2.68 -9.23 3.26
C LYS A 329 -3.04 -7.74 3.27
N VAL A 330 -2.11 -6.84 3.59
CA VAL A 330 -2.36 -5.40 3.46
C VAL A 330 -2.46 -5.01 1.99
N PHE A 331 -1.52 -5.45 1.16
CA PHE A 331 -1.52 -5.13 -0.27
C PHE A 331 -2.80 -5.60 -0.98
N ASP A 332 -3.28 -6.81 -0.67
CA ASP A 332 -4.57 -7.35 -1.12
C ASP A 332 -5.71 -6.37 -0.84
N VAL A 333 -5.94 -6.04 0.44
CA VAL A 333 -7.11 -5.22 0.82
C VAL A 333 -7.01 -3.74 0.48
N ILE A 334 -5.82 -3.22 0.12
CA ILE A 334 -5.66 -1.85 -0.38
C ILE A 334 -5.74 -1.77 -1.92
N GLY A 335 -6.02 -2.90 -2.58
CA GLY A 335 -6.40 -2.97 -3.99
C GLY A 335 -5.35 -3.56 -4.92
N TRP A 336 -4.48 -4.46 -4.45
CA TRP A 336 -3.56 -5.21 -5.31
C TRP A 336 -3.93 -6.70 -5.33
N ASP A 337 -4.12 -7.27 -6.51
CA ASP A 337 -4.43 -8.68 -6.66
C ASP A 337 -3.21 -9.56 -6.37
N LEU A 338 -3.35 -10.54 -5.48
CA LEU A 338 -2.29 -11.53 -5.26
C LEU A 338 -2.28 -12.61 -6.36
N VAL A 339 -1.10 -12.95 -6.87
CA VAL A 339 -0.90 -14.07 -7.82
C VAL A 339 -1.46 -15.38 -7.28
N ALA A 340 -1.38 -15.59 -5.96
CA ALA A 340 -1.93 -16.77 -5.29
C ALA A 340 -3.47 -16.86 -5.34
N ASN A 341 -4.17 -15.74 -5.48
CA ASN A 341 -5.64 -15.65 -5.49
C ASN A 341 -6.23 -15.78 -6.91
N ASN A 342 -5.39 -15.70 -7.96
CA ASN A 342 -5.82 -15.67 -9.36
C ASN A 342 -6.50 -16.94 -9.90
N SER A 343 -6.63 -18.00 -9.11
CA SER A 343 -7.45 -19.17 -9.45
C SER A 343 -8.98 -18.93 -9.40
N SER A 344 -9.45 -17.76 -8.91
CA SER A 344 -10.88 -17.46 -8.69
C SER A 344 -11.43 -16.19 -9.37
N ARG A 345 -10.71 -15.56 -10.30
CA ARG A 345 -11.09 -14.25 -10.88
C ARG A 345 -12.51 -14.26 -11.47
N ARG A 346 -13.40 -13.43 -10.94
CA ARG A 346 -14.62 -13.00 -11.65
C ARG A 346 -14.20 -11.88 -12.61
N SER A 347 -14.70 -11.90 -13.84
CA SER A 347 -14.35 -10.90 -14.86
C SER A 347 -14.52 -9.47 -14.34
N PRO A 348 -13.62 -8.53 -14.73
CA PRO A 348 -13.74 -7.14 -14.32
C PRO A 348 -15.11 -6.60 -14.69
N VAL A 349 -15.81 -6.03 -13.71
CA VAL A 349 -17.03 -5.28 -13.97
C VAL A 349 -16.59 -3.97 -14.61
N ASN A 350 -16.89 -3.78 -15.89
CA ASN A 350 -16.77 -2.49 -16.56
C ASN A 350 -17.77 -1.51 -15.92
N LEU A 351 -17.39 -0.93 -14.78
CA LEU A 351 -18.10 0.18 -14.17
C LEU A 351 -17.74 1.43 -14.98
N ALA A 352 -18.59 1.79 -15.94
CA ALA A 352 -18.49 3.06 -16.64
C ALA A 352 -18.77 4.18 -15.64
N LEU A 353 -17.75 4.58 -14.88
CA LEU A 353 -17.82 5.72 -13.98
C LEU A 353 -17.42 6.99 -14.71
N ALA A 354 -18.26 8.02 -14.59
CA ALA A 354 -17.93 9.37 -14.98
C ALA A 354 -16.92 9.97 -13.97
N ALA A 355 -15.71 9.42 -13.91
CA ALA A 355 -14.60 10.08 -13.25
C ALA A 355 -14.07 11.19 -14.17
N SER A 356 -14.07 12.43 -13.69
CA SER A 356 -13.32 13.50 -14.33
C SER A 356 -11.81 13.21 -14.18
N PRO A 357 -10.94 13.68 -15.09
CA PRO A 357 -9.49 13.57 -14.90
C PRO A 357 -9.11 14.09 -13.51
N PHE A 358 -8.31 13.33 -12.76
CA PHE A 358 -7.86 13.78 -11.44
C PHE A 358 -7.01 15.03 -11.63
N LYS A 359 -7.44 16.15 -11.03
CA LYS A 359 -6.51 17.25 -10.76
C LYS A 359 -5.60 16.76 -9.65
N SER A 360 -4.29 16.72 -9.91
CA SER A 360 -3.37 16.68 -8.79
C SER A 360 -3.59 17.95 -8.00
N GLU A 361 -4.10 17.84 -6.78
CA GLU A 361 -4.03 18.95 -5.86
C GLU A 361 -2.54 19.13 -5.54
N PRO A 362 -1.92 20.28 -5.86
CA PRO A 362 -0.76 20.67 -5.08
C PRO A 362 -1.29 20.73 -3.65
N VAL A 363 -0.85 19.80 -2.78
CA VAL A 363 -0.87 20.07 -1.35
C VAL A 363 -0.28 21.47 -1.23
N PRO A 364 -0.97 22.46 -0.65
CA PRO A 364 -0.40 23.77 -0.47
C PRO A 364 0.89 23.58 0.31
N GLU A 365 2.02 23.60 -0.39
CA GLU A 365 3.32 23.79 0.23
C GLU A 365 3.15 25.11 0.97
N PRO A 366 3.17 25.10 2.32
CA PRO A 366 2.93 26.30 3.09
C PRO A 366 3.91 27.36 2.60
N SER A 367 3.36 28.40 1.98
CA SER A 367 4.11 29.48 1.40
C SER A 367 5.08 30.04 2.44
N LEU A 368 6.37 29.86 2.16
CA LEU A 368 7.51 30.67 2.62
C LEU A 368 7.97 30.57 4.09
N ALA A 369 7.57 29.57 4.88
CA ALA A 369 8.14 29.39 6.24
C ALA A 369 8.50 27.95 6.66
N LEU A 370 8.30 26.94 5.80
CA LEU A 370 8.68 25.54 6.09
C LEU A 370 9.67 24.93 5.07
N GLY A 371 10.31 25.77 4.27
CA GLY A 371 11.26 25.38 3.21
C GLY A 371 12.59 24.78 3.67
N LEU A 372 12.68 24.28 4.90
CA LEU A 372 13.81 23.51 5.44
C LEU A 372 13.46 22.07 5.86
N MET A 373 12.20 21.63 5.72
CA MET A 373 11.76 20.26 6.06
C MET A 373 11.45 19.37 4.84
N ALA A 374 11.79 19.81 3.63
CA ALA A 374 11.62 19.04 2.39
C ALA A 374 12.60 17.84 2.24
N LEU A 375 13.36 17.50 3.29
CA LEU A 375 14.06 16.21 3.42
C LEU A 375 13.26 15.17 4.23
N GLY A 376 12.14 15.54 4.87
CA GLY A 376 11.42 14.70 5.85
C GLY A 376 10.01 14.25 5.47
N LEU A 377 9.52 14.54 4.25
CA LEU A 377 8.22 14.05 3.77
C LEU A 377 8.30 12.74 2.97
N GLY A 378 9.51 12.18 2.83
CA GLY A 378 9.72 10.83 2.32
C GLY A 378 9.56 9.81 3.43
N PHE A 379 8.89 8.70 3.15
CA PHE A 379 8.95 7.52 4.01
C PHE A 379 10.37 6.99 3.90
N SER A 380 11.05 6.80 5.02
CA SER A 380 12.47 6.46 4.99
C SER A 380 12.72 5.31 5.92
N ILE A 381 13.39 4.29 5.41
CA ILE A 381 13.96 3.25 6.26
C ILE A 381 15.24 3.75 6.94
N ALA A 382 15.27 3.62 8.26
CA ALA A 382 16.40 4.04 9.09
C ALA A 382 17.34 2.87 9.40
N ASN A 383 18.62 3.16 9.60
CA ASN A 383 19.53 2.17 10.14
C ASN A 383 19.41 2.12 11.67
N ARG A 384 19.58 0.93 12.25
CA ARG A 384 19.73 0.77 13.69
C ARG A 384 21.21 0.81 14.10
N LEU A 385 21.64 1.91 14.72
CA LEU A 385 22.91 1.91 15.45
C LEU A 385 22.71 1.20 16.81
N LYS A 386 22.97 -0.11 16.86
CA LYS A 386 23.09 -0.80 18.16
C LYS A 386 24.20 -0.16 18.98
N GLY A 387 23.82 0.64 19.97
CA GLY A 387 24.69 1.01 21.07
C GLY A 387 25.11 -0.24 21.82
N ARG A 388 26.22 -0.87 21.41
CA ARG A 388 27.01 -1.74 22.27
C ARG A 388 27.51 -0.88 23.43
N ARG A 389 26.72 -0.77 24.50
CA ARG A 389 27.25 -0.43 25.81
C ARG A 389 28.13 -1.60 26.24
N TYR A 390 29.40 -1.57 25.83
CA TYR A 390 30.45 -2.17 26.64
C TYR A 390 30.62 -1.27 27.87
N ARG A 391 29.94 -1.64 28.95
CA ARG A 391 30.39 -1.53 30.34
C ARG A 391 29.39 -2.20 31.27
#